data_AF-A0A9E4YUK6-F1
#
_entry.id   AF-A0A9E4YUK6-F1
#
_cell.length_a   1.000
_cell.length_b   1.000
_cell.length_c   1.000
_cell.angle_alpha   90.00
_cell.angle_beta   90.00
_cell.angle_gamma   90.00
#
_symmetry.space_group_name_H-M   'P 1'
#
loop_
_entity.id
_entity.type
_entity.pdbx_description
1 polymer ?
#
loop_
_entity_poly.entity_id
_entity_poly.type
_entity_poly.pdbx_seq_one_letter_code
_entity_poly.pdbx_strand_id
1 'polypeptide(L)'
;MYGWRARIGVIVSPPNTVVEGEFPRTAPEGVSLHVDRLGRPQGTPQQLGADVVLQTNQDLPRAAESLVELKLDAVVFAHTSGSMLGGPAYERELVSMLEPAVGCPAVTTASAVVAALRASGTTRLALLAPYPEPMTLAEKDFLEEVVTGGSLF
;
A
#
# COMPACT_ATOMS: atom_id res chain seq x y z
N MET A 1 13.10 25.13 -4.88
CA MET A 1 13.31 23.97 -3.99
C MET A 1 12.12 23.03 -4.18
N TYR A 2 12.34 21.73 -4.44
CA TYR A 2 11.26 20.77 -4.62
C TYR A 2 10.62 20.42 -3.26
N GLY A 3 9.34 20.03 -3.26
CA GLY A 3 8.64 19.63 -2.04
C GLY A 3 8.33 20.78 -1.09
N TRP A 4 8.13 22.00 -1.60
CA TRP A 4 7.76 23.17 -0.79
C TRP A 4 6.33 23.09 -0.25
N ARG A 5 5.47 22.29 -0.89
CA ARG A 5 4.08 22.08 -0.47
C ARG A 5 3.92 20.81 0.36
N ALA A 6 4.54 19.71 -0.08
CA ALA A 6 4.63 18.47 0.67
C ALA A 6 5.72 17.54 0.11
N ARG A 7 6.23 16.63 0.94
CA ARG A 7 7.11 15.52 0.58
C ARG A 7 6.43 14.22 0.93
N ILE A 8 6.15 13.39 -0.06
CA ILE A 8 5.49 12.10 0.13
C ILE A 8 6.52 11.00 -0.11
N GLY A 9 6.75 10.18 0.91
CA GLY A 9 7.49 8.93 0.78
C GLY A 9 6.59 7.88 0.16
N VAL A 10 7.11 7.06 -0.74
CA VAL A 10 6.33 5.98 -1.36
C VAL A 10 7.14 4.71 -1.35
N ILE A 11 6.60 3.66 -0.74
CA ILE A 11 7.22 2.34 -0.71
C ILE A 11 6.46 1.45 -1.68
N VAL A 12 7.15 0.96 -2.72
CA VAL A 12 6.55 0.15 -3.79
C VAL A 12 7.03 -1.30 -3.74
N SER A 13 6.24 -2.19 -4.35
CA SER A 13 6.65 -3.59 -4.53
C SER A 13 7.80 -3.72 -5.54
N PRO A 14 8.58 -4.83 -5.51
CA PRO A 14 9.76 -4.98 -6.35
C PRO A 14 9.51 -4.75 -7.86
N PRO A 15 8.44 -5.29 -8.49
CA PRO A 15 8.24 -5.13 -9.93
C PRO A 15 7.44 -3.87 -10.31
N ASN A 16 6.98 -3.05 -9.35
CA ASN A 16 6.13 -1.91 -9.66
C ASN A 16 6.91 -0.82 -10.40
N THR A 17 6.46 -0.49 -11.61
CA THR A 17 6.97 0.63 -12.43
C THR A 17 5.91 1.70 -12.68
N VAL A 18 4.67 1.44 -12.26
CA VAL A 18 3.50 2.28 -12.55
C VAL A 18 3.47 3.50 -11.64
N VAL A 19 3.71 3.31 -10.34
CA VAL A 19 3.62 4.38 -9.33
C VAL A 19 4.59 5.52 -9.64
N GLU A 20 5.84 5.19 -9.96
CA GLU A 20 6.86 6.16 -10.34
C GLU A 20 6.54 6.89 -11.66
N GLY A 21 5.71 6.30 -12.52
CA GLY A 21 5.25 6.94 -13.76
C GLY A 21 4.00 7.80 -13.58
N GLU A 22 3.05 7.37 -12.75
CA GLU A 22 1.73 8.00 -12.60
C GLU A 22 1.68 9.07 -11.52
N PHE A 23 2.27 8.82 -10.34
CA PHE A 23 2.18 9.75 -9.22
C PHE A 23 2.75 11.15 -9.55
N PRO A 24 3.90 11.29 -10.22
CA PRO A 24 4.41 12.61 -10.57
C PRO A 24 3.49 13.41 -11.50
N ARG A 25 2.64 12.72 -12.28
CA ARG A 25 1.72 13.36 -13.24
C ARG A 25 0.43 13.85 -12.58
N THR A 26 0.07 13.28 -11.43
CA THR A 26 -1.13 13.63 -10.66
C THR A 26 -0.82 14.46 -9.42
N ALA A 27 0.45 14.51 -9.01
CA ALA A 27 0.92 15.31 -7.88
C ALA A 27 0.61 16.80 -8.09
N PRO A 28 -0.02 17.47 -7.12
CA PRO A 28 -0.21 18.92 -7.16
C PRO A 28 1.13 19.66 -7.23
N GLU A 29 1.11 20.87 -7.78
CA GLU A 29 2.29 21.73 -7.80
C GLU A 29 2.90 21.89 -6.38
N GLY A 30 4.22 21.74 -6.31
CA GLY A 30 4.99 21.85 -5.08
C GLY A 30 5.10 20.58 -4.25
N VAL A 31 4.41 19.50 -4.63
CA VAL A 31 4.55 18.18 -4.01
C VAL A 31 5.72 17.44 -4.65
N SER A 32 6.59 16.84 -3.84
CA SER A 32 7.67 15.95 -4.29
C SER A 32 7.45 14.53 -3.80
N LEU A 33 7.89 13.55 -4.60
CA LEU A 33 7.76 12.13 -4.33
C LEU A 33 9.14 11.53 -4.11
N HIS A 34 9.29 10.70 -3.09
CA HIS A 34 10.53 10.04 -2.73
C HIS A 34 10.26 8.55 -2.59
N VAL A 35 10.81 7.76 -3.51
CA VAL A 35 10.42 6.35 -3.67
C VAL A 35 11.52 5.45 -3.14
N ASP A 36 11.16 4.50 -2.28
CA ASP A 36 11.97 3.30 -2.03
C ASP A 36 11.16 2.06 -2.40
N ARG A 37 11.87 0.94 -2.55
CA ARG A 37 11.32 -0.31 -3.05
C ARG A 37 11.60 -1.42 -2.06
N LEU A 38 10.61 -2.27 -1.84
CA LEU A 38 10.84 -3.51 -1.10
C LEU A 38 11.86 -4.39 -1.83
N GLY A 39 12.79 -4.95 -1.08
CA GLY A 39 13.65 -6.04 -1.49
C GLY A 39 12.86 -7.35 -1.42
N ARG A 40 13.08 -8.23 -2.40
CA ARG A 40 12.61 -9.60 -2.31
C ARG A 40 13.61 -10.42 -1.48
N PRO A 41 13.19 -11.11 -0.41
CA PRO A 41 14.09 -11.98 0.34
C PRO A 41 14.76 -13.04 -0.55
N GLN A 42 15.99 -13.40 -0.23
CA GLN A 42 16.70 -14.46 -0.94
C GLN A 42 15.97 -15.80 -0.76
N GLY A 43 15.81 -16.55 -1.86
CA GLY A 43 15.12 -17.84 -1.86
C GLY A 43 13.60 -17.78 -1.99
N THR A 44 12.99 -16.58 -2.02
CA THR A 44 11.56 -16.44 -2.31
C THR A 44 11.28 -16.80 -3.78
N PRO A 45 10.29 -17.66 -4.08
CA PRO A 45 9.90 -18.00 -5.45
C PRO A 45 9.64 -16.77 -6.33
N GLN A 46 9.96 -16.85 -7.62
CA GLN A 46 9.67 -15.78 -8.58
C GLN A 46 8.18 -15.73 -8.94
N GLN A 47 7.50 -16.87 -8.88
CA GLN A 47 6.07 -16.95 -9.12
C GLN A 47 5.30 -16.12 -8.09
N LEU A 48 4.28 -15.40 -8.55
CA LEU A 48 3.43 -14.60 -7.67
C LEU A 48 2.55 -15.53 -6.81
N GLY A 49 2.58 -15.32 -5.51
CA GLY A 49 1.78 -16.03 -4.51
C GLY A 49 1.55 -15.16 -3.28
N ALA A 50 0.52 -15.47 -2.49
CA ALA A 50 0.19 -14.69 -1.30
C ALA A 50 1.32 -14.74 -0.26
N ASP A 51 1.92 -15.91 -0.06
CA ASP A 51 3.09 -16.14 0.79
C ASP A 51 4.29 -15.30 0.34
N VAL A 52 4.56 -15.27 -0.97
CA VAL A 52 5.63 -14.48 -1.58
C VAL A 52 5.43 -12.98 -1.33
N VAL A 53 4.19 -12.50 -1.46
CA VAL A 53 3.85 -11.09 -1.18
C VAL A 53 4.06 -10.76 0.29
N LEU A 54 3.55 -11.59 1.20
CA LEU A 54 3.69 -11.38 2.65
C LEU A 54 5.15 -11.48 3.12
N GLN A 55 5.95 -12.40 2.55
CA GLN A 55 7.39 -12.46 2.78
C GLN A 55 8.10 -11.19 2.28
N THR A 56 7.70 -10.67 1.12
CA THR A 56 8.27 -9.42 0.58
C THR A 56 7.99 -8.22 1.50
N ASN A 57 6.82 -8.18 2.16
CA ASN A 57 6.48 -7.14 3.12
C ASN A 57 7.37 -7.13 4.37
N GLN A 58 8.08 -8.22 4.68
CA GLN A 58 8.99 -8.26 5.83
C GLN A 58 10.16 -7.27 5.68
N ASP A 59 10.44 -6.81 4.46
CA ASP A 59 11.44 -5.77 4.18
C ASP A 59 10.92 -4.34 4.40
N LEU A 60 9.63 -4.16 4.73
CA LEU A 60 9.01 -2.85 4.92
C LEU A 60 9.74 -1.97 5.97
N PRO A 61 10.21 -2.48 7.12
CA PRO A 61 10.98 -1.66 8.06
C PRO A 61 12.26 -1.07 7.45
N ARG A 62 12.99 -1.85 6.63
CA ARG A 62 14.19 -1.36 5.95
C ARG A 62 13.84 -0.29 4.91
N ALA A 63 12.75 -0.48 4.17
CA ALA A 63 12.29 0.52 3.20
C ALA A 63 11.82 1.82 3.88
N ALA A 64 11.21 1.72 5.06
CA ALA A 64 10.83 2.87 5.86
C ALA A 64 12.06 3.64 6.38
N GLU A 65 13.06 2.92 6.88
CA GLU A 65 14.31 3.50 7.41
C GLU A 65 15.03 4.40 6.38
N SER A 66 15.03 4.01 5.10
CA SER A 66 15.71 4.77 4.04
C SER A 66 15.09 6.15 3.78
N LEU A 67 13.86 6.38 4.26
CA LEU A 67 13.07 7.58 4.03
C LEU A 67 13.06 8.55 5.22
N VAL A 68 13.59 8.15 6.39
CA VAL A 68 13.48 8.90 7.66
C VAL A 68 14.10 10.31 7.57
N GLU A 69 15.27 10.43 6.95
CA GLU A 69 16.01 11.70 6.84
C GLU A 69 15.34 12.73 5.91
N LEU A 70 14.31 12.33 5.16
CA LEU A 70 13.68 13.17 4.13
C LEU A 70 12.67 14.19 4.71
N LYS A 71 12.30 14.04 5.98
CA LYS A 71 11.29 14.87 6.67
C LYS A 71 9.99 14.89 5.86
N LEU A 72 9.41 13.71 5.69
CA LEU A 72 8.20 13.49 4.91
C LEU A 72 6.97 14.02 5.65
N ASP A 73 5.99 14.51 4.90
CA ASP A 73 4.67 14.89 5.42
C ASP A 73 3.73 13.67 5.52
N ALA A 74 3.97 12.64 4.70
CA ALA A 74 3.28 11.35 4.75
C ALA A 74 4.11 10.26 4.06
N VAL A 75 3.86 9.00 4.43
CA VAL A 75 4.36 7.81 3.71
C VAL A 75 3.21 7.00 3.13
N VAL A 76 3.39 6.53 1.90
CA VAL A 76 2.42 5.67 1.20
C VAL A 76 3.04 4.29 0.98
N PHE A 77 2.42 3.25 1.54
CA PHE A 77 2.71 1.88 1.16
C PHE A 77 1.89 1.49 -0.06
N ALA A 78 2.48 1.70 -1.25
CA ALA A 78 1.84 1.53 -2.55
C ALA A 78 1.98 0.08 -3.05
N HIS A 79 1.35 -0.86 -2.34
CA HIS A 79 1.35 -2.28 -2.65
C HIS A 79 -0.01 -2.90 -2.33
N THR A 80 -0.92 -2.96 -3.31
CA THR A 80 -2.33 -3.37 -3.13
C THR A 80 -2.46 -4.72 -2.41
N SER A 81 -1.97 -5.80 -3.04
CA SER A 81 -2.00 -7.14 -2.46
C SER A 81 -1.21 -7.21 -1.15
N GLY A 82 -0.06 -6.53 -1.08
CA GLY A 82 0.73 -6.40 0.14
C GLY A 82 -0.04 -5.77 1.31
N SER A 83 -1.00 -4.89 1.06
CA SER A 83 -1.80 -4.24 2.09
C SER A 83 -3.14 -4.92 2.40
N MET A 84 -3.62 -5.84 1.54
CA MET A 84 -4.94 -6.48 1.69
C MET A 84 -4.87 -7.96 2.10
N LEU A 85 -3.85 -8.72 1.66
CA LEU A 85 -3.81 -10.18 1.82
C LEU A 85 -3.85 -10.68 3.27
N GLY A 86 -3.29 -9.91 4.22
CA GLY A 86 -3.30 -10.27 5.64
C GLY A 86 -4.60 -9.89 6.37
N GLY A 87 -5.58 -9.35 5.66
CA GLY A 87 -6.83 -8.87 6.25
C GLY A 87 -6.72 -7.51 6.96
N PRO A 88 -7.83 -6.98 7.48
CA PRO A 88 -7.87 -5.64 8.07
C PRO A 88 -7.02 -5.46 9.33
N ALA A 89 -6.81 -6.53 10.11
CA ALA A 89 -5.94 -6.47 11.28
C ALA A 89 -4.47 -6.28 10.88
N TYR A 90 -4.00 -7.04 9.89
CA TYR A 90 -2.65 -6.91 9.36
C TYR A 90 -2.41 -5.55 8.71
N GLU A 91 -3.39 -5.01 7.99
CA GLU A 91 -3.29 -3.66 7.42
C GLU A 91 -3.05 -2.60 8.51
N ARG A 92 -3.77 -2.69 9.63
CA ARG A 92 -3.54 -1.82 10.80
C ARG A 92 -2.17 -2.02 11.42
N GLU A 93 -1.64 -3.25 11.43
CA GLU A 93 -0.27 -3.53 11.91
C GLU A 93 0.77 -2.87 10.99
N LEU A 94 0.57 -2.90 9.67
CA LEU A 94 1.46 -2.21 8.72
C LEU A 94 1.51 -0.71 9.00
N VAL A 95 0.36 -0.07 9.19
CA VAL A 95 0.26 1.36 9.51
C VAL A 95 0.92 1.65 10.87
N SER A 96 0.60 0.86 11.89
CA SER A 96 1.12 1.03 13.26
C SER A 96 2.63 0.83 13.35
N MET A 97 3.22 0.09 12.41
CA MET A 97 4.67 -0.06 12.28
C MET A 97 5.30 1.10 11.51
N LEU A 98 4.68 1.53 10.40
CA LEU A 98 5.22 2.57 9.53
C LEU A 98 5.27 3.94 10.20
N GLU A 99 4.17 4.38 10.81
CA GLU A 99 4.07 5.73 11.39
C GLU A 99 5.20 6.05 12.39
N PRO A 100 5.49 5.21 13.41
CA PRO A 100 6.61 5.49 14.31
C PRO A 100 7.98 5.34 13.65
N ALA A 101 8.12 4.50 12.60
CA ALA A 101 9.38 4.34 11.90
C ALA A 101 9.76 5.59 11.09
N VAL A 102 8.80 6.19 10.38
CA VAL A 102 9.07 7.38 9.54
C VAL A 102 8.79 8.71 10.25
N GLY A 103 8.06 8.70 11.37
CA GLY A 103 7.71 9.90 12.13
C GLY A 103 6.62 10.78 11.50
N CYS A 104 5.82 10.23 10.57
CA CYS A 104 4.71 10.92 9.91
C CYS A 104 3.56 9.94 9.61
N PRO A 105 2.35 10.44 9.26
CA PRO A 105 1.21 9.59 8.95
C PRO A 105 1.48 8.61 7.81
N ALA A 106 0.96 7.39 7.95
CA ALA A 106 1.10 6.34 6.94
C ALA A 106 -0.24 6.00 6.30
N VAL A 107 -0.21 5.80 4.97
CA VAL A 107 -1.36 5.38 4.18
C VAL A 107 -0.98 4.15 3.37
N THR A 108 -1.82 3.12 3.39
CA THR A 108 -1.67 1.95 2.52
C THR A 108 -2.58 2.09 1.30
N THR A 109 -2.31 1.34 0.22
CA THR A 109 -3.29 1.25 -0.88
C THR A 109 -4.66 0.78 -0.38
N ALA A 110 -4.70 -0.18 0.55
CA ALA A 110 -5.92 -0.68 1.15
C ALA A 110 -6.74 0.43 1.84
N SER A 111 -6.14 1.15 2.78
CA SER A 111 -6.81 2.27 3.49
C SER A 111 -7.26 3.38 2.54
N ALA A 112 -6.45 3.70 1.51
CA ALA A 112 -6.82 4.69 0.49
C ALA A 112 -8.03 4.26 -0.35
N VAL A 113 -8.07 3.00 -0.80
CA VAL A 113 -9.21 2.45 -1.56
C VAL A 113 -10.47 2.43 -0.70
N VAL A 114 -10.38 1.99 0.55
CA VAL A 114 -11.52 1.96 1.48
C VAL A 114 -12.05 3.36 1.76
N ALA A 115 -11.17 4.33 1.99
CA ALA A 115 -11.55 5.72 2.18
C ALA A 115 -12.29 6.29 0.95
N ALA A 116 -11.79 6.00 -0.25
CA ALA A 116 -12.41 6.44 -1.50
C ALA A 116 -13.80 5.82 -1.70
N LEU A 117 -13.94 4.50 -1.50
CA LEU A 117 -15.22 3.78 -1.65
C LEU A 117 -16.28 4.26 -0.64
N ARG A 118 -15.86 4.55 0.60
CA ARG A 118 -16.76 5.12 1.61
C ARG A 118 -17.17 6.55 1.26
N ALA A 119 -16.24 7.37 0.80
CA ALA A 119 -16.53 8.75 0.38
C ALA A 119 -17.48 8.81 -0.82
N SER A 120 -17.45 7.82 -1.71
CA SER A 120 -18.39 7.72 -2.83
C SER A 120 -19.74 7.09 -2.48
N GLY A 121 -19.93 6.60 -1.25
CA GLY A 121 -21.15 5.89 -0.84
C GLY A 121 -21.35 4.55 -1.56
N THR A 122 -20.27 3.90 -2.02
CA THR A 122 -20.34 2.67 -2.78
C THR A 122 -20.71 1.48 -1.87
N THR A 123 -21.82 0.81 -2.20
CA THR A 123 -22.31 -0.37 -1.47
C THR A 123 -22.22 -1.66 -2.26
N ARG A 124 -21.96 -1.57 -3.57
CA ARG A 124 -21.83 -2.72 -4.48
C ARG A 124 -20.60 -2.52 -5.36
N LEU A 125 -19.70 -3.48 -5.33
CA LEU A 125 -18.41 -3.44 -6.00
C LEU A 125 -18.29 -4.63 -6.97
N ALA A 126 -17.64 -4.42 -8.12
CA ALA A 126 -17.06 -5.49 -8.91
C ALA A 126 -15.54 -5.37 -8.82
N LEU A 127 -14.85 -6.46 -8.48
CA LEU A 127 -13.40 -6.51 -8.38
C LEU A 127 -12.81 -7.19 -9.63
N LEU A 128 -11.91 -6.48 -10.31
CA LEU A 128 -11.07 -7.03 -11.36
C LEU A 128 -9.62 -6.86 -10.93
N ALA A 129 -8.89 -7.97 -10.83
CA ALA A 129 -7.50 -7.97 -10.40
C ALA A 129 -6.64 -8.82 -11.36
N PRO A 130 -5.37 -8.45 -11.59
CA PRO A 130 -4.44 -9.21 -12.44
C PRO A 130 -3.81 -10.40 -11.71
N TYR A 131 -4.38 -10.84 -10.58
CA TYR A 131 -3.79 -11.83 -9.69
C TYR A 131 -4.43 -13.21 -9.87
N PRO A 132 -3.72 -14.29 -9.47
CA PRO A 132 -4.32 -15.60 -9.33
C PRO A 132 -5.58 -15.57 -8.46
N GLU A 133 -6.54 -16.44 -8.76
CA GLU A 133 -7.85 -16.51 -8.10
C GLU A 133 -7.78 -16.47 -6.56
N PRO A 134 -6.89 -17.23 -5.87
CA PRO A 134 -6.83 -17.18 -4.41
C PRO A 134 -6.48 -15.79 -3.85
N MET A 135 -5.63 -15.03 -4.54
CA MET A 135 -5.27 -13.67 -4.12
C MET A 135 -6.41 -12.69 -4.39
N THR A 136 -7.08 -12.83 -5.53
CA THR A 136 -8.25 -12.02 -5.88
C THR A 136 -9.40 -12.25 -4.90
N LEU A 137 -9.62 -13.49 -4.45
CA LEU A 137 -10.61 -13.81 -3.42
C LEU A 137 -10.25 -13.19 -2.06
N ALA A 138 -8.98 -13.21 -1.67
CA ALA A 138 -8.54 -12.55 -0.44
C ALA A 138 -8.74 -11.02 -0.49
N GLU A 139 -8.49 -10.37 -1.64
CA GLU A 139 -8.78 -8.94 -1.82
C GLU A 139 -10.29 -8.65 -1.76
N LYS A 140 -11.12 -9.52 -2.35
CA LYS A 140 -12.58 -9.44 -2.23
C LYS A 140 -13.00 -9.52 -0.75
N ASP A 141 -12.51 -10.52 -0.03
CA ASP A 141 -12.91 -10.77 1.36
C ASP A 141 -12.49 -9.59 2.27
N PHE A 142 -11.29 -9.03 2.07
CA PHE A 142 -10.85 -7.80 2.71
C PHE A 142 -11.86 -6.65 2.48
N LEU A 143 -12.21 -6.40 1.22
CA LEU A 143 -13.09 -5.28 0.84
C LEU A 143 -14.52 -5.48 1.35
N GLU A 144 -15.05 -6.71 1.32
CA GLU A 144 -16.36 -7.04 1.90
C GLU A 144 -16.38 -6.76 3.40
N GLU A 145 -15.37 -7.20 4.14
CA GLU A 145 -15.28 -6.98 5.59
C GLU A 145 -15.31 -5.48 5.94
N VAL A 146 -14.50 -4.67 5.25
CA VAL A 146 -14.29 -3.26 5.62
C VAL A 146 -15.25 -2.27 4.97
N VAL A 147 -15.80 -2.57 3.78
CA VAL A 147 -16.70 -1.65 3.06
C VAL A 147 -18.16 -2.00 3.28
N THR A 148 -18.51 -3.30 3.28
CA THR A 148 -19.92 -3.73 3.36
C THR A 148 -20.38 -4.03 4.78
N GLY A 149 -19.47 -4.03 5.75
CA GLY A 149 -19.79 -4.13 7.17
C GLY A 149 -20.37 -5.48 7.56
N GLY A 150 -19.62 -6.56 7.35
CA GLY A 150 -19.79 -7.85 8.03
C GLY A 150 -21.21 -8.45 8.09
N SER A 151 -22.10 -8.09 7.18
CA SER A 151 -23.44 -8.67 7.07
C SER A 151 -23.54 -9.40 5.75
N LEU A 152 -23.06 -10.64 5.74
CA LEU A 152 -23.53 -11.61 4.76
C LEU A 152 -25.04 -11.83 4.99
N PHE A 153 -25.75 -12.11 3.90
CA PHE A 153 -27.10 -12.65 3.91
C PHE A 153 -27.28 -13.81 4.91
#